data_AF-A0AAE9DMC1-F1
#
_entry.id   AF-A0AAE9DMC1-F1
#
_cell.length_a   1.000
_cell.length_b   1.000
_cell.length_c   1.000
_cell.angle_alpha   90.00
_cell.angle_beta   90.00
_cell.angle_gamma   90.00
#
_symmetry.space_group_name_H-M   'P 1'
#
loop_
_entity.id
_entity.type
_entity.pdbx_description
1 polymer ?
#
loop_
_entity_poly.entity_id
_entity_poly.type
_entity_poly.pdbx_seq_one_letter_code
_entity_poly.pdbx_strand_id
1 'polypeptide(L)'
;MQRLFKFFKKSDKSNTKKFESELDQLELENDGLRQSLASERSRNVDLHTNLENEREAQIGYRLQAIQENENFEKLRMIQKHRNDKNSALEKDIEANKKHIEAFKLLASNCGTVFDPEILKKFLKDEESQREKYRLRTMKARKMLQKAQEKKEGDQKAWSLCEVCAFQFADTEKQAPRVLACGHTICQSCIIKLAAQTPGKIKCPFDRVSTHWSDREIDICLQKNLTLLHL
;
A
#
# COMPACT_ATOMS: atom_id res chain seq x y z
N MET A 1 -53.56 83.09 49.43
CA MET A 1 -52.67 82.39 48.47
C MET A 1 -52.11 81.02 48.93
N GLN A 2 -52.36 80.53 50.16
CA GLN A 2 -51.78 79.24 50.63
C GLN A 2 -52.58 77.96 50.30
N ARG A 3 -53.84 78.07 49.84
CA ARG A 3 -54.68 76.89 49.53
C ARG A 3 -54.50 76.35 48.11
N LEU A 4 -54.11 77.20 47.15
CA LEU A 4 -53.90 76.80 45.75
C LEU A 4 -52.61 75.98 45.55
N PHE A 5 -51.55 76.26 46.31
CA PHE A 5 -50.28 75.50 46.24
C PHE A 5 -50.35 74.06 46.80
N LYS A 6 -51.32 73.74 47.67
CA LYS A 6 -51.50 72.38 48.23
C LYS A 6 -52.29 71.46 47.29
N PHE A 7 -53.11 72.01 46.40
CA PHE A 7 -53.84 71.23 45.40
C PHE A 7 -52.92 70.81 44.24
N PHE A 8 -52.09 71.72 43.74
CA PHE A 8 -51.09 71.41 42.70
C PHE A 8 -50.04 70.37 43.14
N LYS A 9 -49.52 70.47 44.37
CA LYS A 9 -48.57 69.46 44.91
C LYS A 9 -49.15 68.05 45.11
N LYS A 10 -50.49 67.92 45.20
CA LYS A 10 -51.17 66.62 45.35
C LYS A 10 -51.50 65.99 44.00
N SER A 11 -51.87 66.76 42.97
CA SER A 11 -52.08 66.23 41.62
C SER A 11 -50.76 65.81 40.96
N ASP A 12 -49.68 66.58 41.16
CA ASP A 12 -48.36 66.22 40.61
C ASP A 12 -47.80 64.93 41.20
N LYS A 13 -47.97 64.71 42.51
CA LYS A 13 -47.56 63.46 43.20
C LYS A 13 -48.37 62.23 42.80
N SER A 14 -49.65 62.42 42.44
CA SER A 14 -50.50 61.35 41.92
C SER A 14 -50.09 60.95 40.52
N ASN A 15 -49.76 61.93 39.67
CA ASN A 15 -49.28 61.67 38.31
C ASN A 15 -47.87 61.08 38.29
N THR A 16 -46.94 61.55 39.14
CA THR A 16 -45.59 60.95 39.24
C THR A 16 -45.64 59.48 39.64
N LYS A 17 -46.44 59.12 40.64
CA LYS A 17 -46.63 57.70 41.02
C LYS A 17 -47.24 56.84 39.92
N LYS A 18 -48.11 57.44 39.10
CA LYS A 18 -48.73 56.74 37.97
C LYS A 18 -47.72 56.50 36.86
N PHE A 19 -46.90 57.50 36.53
CA PHE A 19 -45.80 57.37 35.58
C PHE A 19 -44.70 56.42 36.08
N GLU A 20 -44.38 56.41 37.38
CA GLU A 20 -43.45 55.44 37.99
C GLU A 20 -43.97 54.01 37.84
N SER A 21 -45.25 53.76 38.15
CA SER A 21 -45.86 52.44 37.95
C SER A 21 -45.90 52.01 36.47
N GLU A 22 -46.06 52.96 35.55
CA GLU A 22 -46.09 52.70 34.10
C GLU A 22 -44.67 52.42 33.57
N LEU A 23 -43.67 53.11 34.11
CA LEU A 23 -42.25 52.86 33.85
C LEU A 23 -41.84 51.46 34.32
N ASP A 24 -42.19 51.08 35.55
CA ASP A 24 -41.92 49.76 36.11
C ASP A 24 -42.56 48.65 35.25
N GLN A 25 -43.77 48.90 34.73
CA GLN A 25 -44.49 47.94 33.89
C GLN A 25 -43.84 47.79 32.51
N LEU A 26 -43.37 48.89 31.92
CA LEU A 26 -42.62 48.88 30.66
C LEU A 26 -41.22 48.27 30.78
N GLU A 27 -40.56 48.42 31.94
CA GLU A 27 -39.30 47.76 32.25
C GLU A 27 -39.49 46.24 32.35
N LEU A 28 -40.52 45.80 33.08
CA LEU A 28 -40.87 44.38 33.19
C LEU A 28 -41.19 43.76 31.82
N GLU A 29 -41.94 44.48 30.98
CA GLU A 29 -42.25 44.07 29.61
C GLU A 29 -40.99 44.02 28.73
N ASN A 30 -40.11 45.01 28.82
CA ASN A 30 -38.83 45.01 28.11
C ASN A 30 -37.94 43.83 28.49
N ASP A 31 -37.84 43.53 29.78
CA ASP A 31 -37.05 42.41 30.27
C ASP A 31 -37.62 41.07 29.79
N GLY A 32 -38.95 40.93 29.81
CA GLY A 32 -39.64 39.77 29.22
C GLY A 32 -39.36 39.62 27.72
N LEU A 33 -39.42 40.71 26.96
CA LEU A 33 -39.10 40.73 25.53
C LEU A 33 -37.64 40.39 25.25
N ARG A 34 -36.70 40.91 26.06
CA ARG A 34 -35.27 40.59 25.96
C ARG A 34 -34.99 39.11 26.21
N GLN A 35 -35.64 38.53 27.22
CA GLN A 35 -35.48 37.13 27.56
C GLN A 35 -36.07 36.22 26.46
N SER A 36 -37.22 36.58 25.91
CA SER A 36 -37.82 35.91 24.76
C SER A 36 -36.92 35.98 23.52
N LEU A 37 -36.40 37.17 23.20
CA LEU A 37 -35.47 37.37 22.08
C LEU A 37 -34.17 36.57 22.24
N ALA A 38 -33.62 36.51 23.47
CA ALA A 38 -32.45 35.70 23.77
C ALA A 38 -32.75 34.20 23.56
N SER A 39 -33.91 33.73 24.01
CA SER A 39 -34.34 32.34 23.80
C SER A 39 -34.47 31.99 22.32
N GLU A 40 -35.03 32.89 21.50
CA GLU A 40 -35.13 32.63 20.06
C GLU A 40 -33.81 32.74 19.32
N ARG A 41 -32.91 33.62 19.75
CA ARG A 41 -31.56 33.64 19.21
C ARG A 41 -30.84 32.32 19.47
N SER A 42 -30.96 31.76 20.67
CA SER A 42 -30.41 30.44 20.98
C SER A 42 -31.00 29.36 20.07
N ARG A 43 -32.33 29.29 19.93
CA ARG A 43 -32.98 28.31 19.05
C ARG A 43 -32.55 28.45 17.59
N ASN A 44 -32.39 29.67 17.10
CA ASN A 44 -31.90 29.90 15.73
C ASN A 44 -30.45 29.42 15.56
N VAL A 45 -29.58 29.64 16.54
CA VAL A 45 -28.21 29.12 16.50
C VAL A 45 -28.23 27.59 16.48
N ASP A 46 -29.01 26.94 17.33
CA ASP A 46 -29.13 25.49 17.36
C ASP A 46 -29.65 24.94 16.02
N LEU A 47 -30.66 25.58 15.43
CA LEU A 47 -31.18 25.24 14.10
C LEU A 47 -30.12 25.39 13.01
N HIS A 48 -29.34 26.47 13.03
CA HIS A 48 -28.25 26.66 12.07
C HIS A 48 -27.20 25.57 12.18
N THR A 49 -26.77 25.23 13.39
CA THR A 49 -25.79 24.16 13.60
C THR A 49 -26.32 22.79 13.14
N ASN A 50 -27.59 22.48 13.39
CA ASN A 50 -28.22 21.24 12.92
C ASN A 50 -28.26 21.19 11.38
N LEU A 51 -28.64 22.29 10.72
CA LEU A 51 -28.67 22.36 9.27
C LEU A 51 -27.27 22.27 8.64
N GLU A 52 -26.23 22.74 9.31
CA GLU A 52 -24.84 22.58 8.88
C GLU A 52 -24.41 21.11 9.00
N ASN A 53 -24.67 20.48 10.13
CA ASN A 53 -24.38 19.06 10.34
C ASN A 53 -25.09 18.15 9.33
N GLU A 54 -26.37 18.43 9.03
CA GLU A 54 -27.12 17.69 8.01
C GLU A 54 -26.53 17.85 6.61
N ARG A 55 -26.08 19.06 6.24
CA ARG A 55 -25.40 19.31 4.96
C ARG A 55 -24.08 18.55 4.89
N GLU A 56 -23.28 18.58 5.95
CA GLU A 56 -22.02 17.85 6.01
C GLU A 56 -22.24 16.34 5.86
N ALA A 57 -23.23 15.78 6.56
CA ALA A 57 -23.60 14.37 6.43
C ALA A 57 -24.02 14.04 4.99
N GLN A 58 -24.84 14.89 4.36
CA GLN A 58 -25.28 14.70 2.97
C GLN A 58 -24.11 14.75 1.98
N ILE A 59 -23.17 15.68 2.17
CA ILE A 59 -21.95 15.75 1.36
C ILE A 59 -21.12 14.48 1.55
N GLY A 60 -20.98 14.00 2.79
CA GLY A 60 -20.29 12.75 3.11
C GLY A 60 -20.88 11.56 2.37
N TYR A 61 -22.20 11.36 2.43
CA TYR A 61 -22.88 10.29 1.71
C TYR A 61 -22.69 10.39 0.19
N ARG A 62 -22.73 11.60 -0.37
CA ARG A 62 -22.53 11.81 -1.80
C ARG A 62 -21.10 11.46 -2.24
N LEU A 63 -20.09 11.86 -1.47
CA LEU A 63 -18.70 11.53 -1.75
C LEU A 63 -18.46 10.02 -1.67
N GLN A 64 -19.02 9.36 -0.66
CA GLN A 64 -18.94 7.91 -0.51
C GLN A 64 -19.56 7.19 -1.74
N ALA A 65 -20.74 7.61 -2.17
CA ALA A 65 -21.40 7.02 -3.35
C ALA A 65 -20.57 7.20 -4.63
N ILE A 66 -19.90 8.35 -4.81
CA ILE A 66 -18.98 8.58 -5.94
C ILE A 66 -17.80 7.60 -5.88
N GLN A 67 -17.18 7.47 -4.72
CA GLN A 67 -16.03 6.58 -4.54
C GLN A 67 -16.40 5.10 -4.76
N GLU A 68 -17.57 4.67 -4.27
CA GLU A 68 -18.08 3.32 -4.50
C GLU A 68 -18.35 3.06 -5.99
N ASN A 69 -18.91 4.04 -6.71
CA ASN A 69 -19.16 3.93 -8.15
C ASN A 69 -17.85 3.82 -8.95
N GLU A 70 -16.82 4.61 -8.60
CA GLU A 70 -15.50 4.50 -9.21
C GLU A 70 -14.86 3.12 -8.97
N ASN A 71 -15.01 2.58 -7.75
CA ASN A 71 -14.53 1.25 -7.41
C ASN A 71 -15.25 0.17 -8.21
N PHE A 72 -16.57 0.30 -8.37
CA PHE A 72 -17.38 -0.61 -9.16
C PHE A 72 -16.94 -0.62 -10.64
N GLU A 73 -16.70 0.55 -11.23
CA GLU A 73 -16.24 0.64 -12.62
C GLU A 73 -14.85 0.01 -12.81
N LYS A 74 -13.93 0.22 -11.86
CA LYS A 74 -12.62 -0.45 -11.87
C LYS A 74 -12.77 -1.98 -11.81
N LEU A 75 -13.63 -2.49 -10.93
CA LEU A 75 -13.90 -3.93 -10.82
C LEU A 75 -14.49 -4.50 -12.12
N ARG A 76 -15.43 -3.78 -12.74
CA ARG A 76 -16.04 -4.14 -14.01
C ARG A 76 -15.01 -4.24 -15.13
N MET A 77 -14.08 -3.28 -15.21
CA MET A 77 -12.99 -3.31 -16.20
C MET A 77 -12.05 -4.49 -15.99
N ILE A 78 -11.69 -4.80 -14.74
CA ILE A 78 -10.87 -5.97 -14.40
C ILE A 78 -11.58 -7.27 -14.81
N GLN A 79 -12.88 -7.39 -14.52
CA GLN A 79 -13.65 -8.59 -14.85
C GLN A 79 -13.77 -8.78 -16.36
N LYS A 80 -14.00 -7.69 -17.12
CA LYS A 80 -14.01 -7.73 -18.58
C LYS A 80 -12.68 -8.24 -19.13
N HIS A 81 -11.55 -7.66 -18.68
CA HIS A 81 -10.23 -8.11 -19.13
C HIS A 81 -9.95 -9.58 -18.81
N ARG A 82 -10.38 -10.06 -17.63
CA ARG A 82 -10.26 -11.48 -17.27
C ARG A 82 -11.09 -12.37 -18.20
N ASN A 83 -12.33 -11.99 -18.50
CA ASN A 83 -13.21 -12.74 -19.40
C ASN A 83 -12.65 -12.80 -20.82
N ASP A 84 -12.15 -11.68 -21.36
CA ASP A 84 -11.53 -11.63 -22.68
C ASP A 84 -10.31 -12.57 -22.75
N LYS A 85 -9.50 -12.59 -21.69
CA LYS A 85 -8.32 -13.45 -21.58
C LYS A 85 -8.68 -14.93 -21.44
N ASN A 86 -9.72 -15.25 -20.67
CA ASN A 86 -10.22 -16.62 -20.57
C ASN A 86 -10.77 -17.11 -21.92
N SER A 87 -11.53 -16.28 -22.64
CA SER A 87 -12.02 -16.62 -23.97
C SER A 87 -10.89 -16.87 -24.97
N ALA A 88 -9.80 -16.09 -24.90
CA ALA A 88 -8.62 -16.33 -25.72
C ALA A 88 -7.95 -17.68 -25.38
N LEU A 89 -7.79 -17.99 -24.09
CA LEU A 89 -7.21 -19.26 -23.65
C LEU A 89 -8.07 -20.47 -24.04
N GLU A 90 -9.40 -20.34 -23.96
CA GLU A 90 -10.33 -21.39 -24.40
C GLU A 90 -10.18 -21.70 -25.89
N LYS A 91 -10.02 -20.68 -26.74
CA LYS A 91 -9.76 -20.86 -28.17
C LYS A 91 -8.42 -21.57 -28.42
N ASP A 92 -7.37 -21.21 -27.68
CA ASP A 92 -6.07 -21.86 -27.79
C ASP A 92 -6.12 -23.33 -27.36
N ILE A 93 -6.83 -23.63 -26.26
CA ILE A 93 -7.04 -25.00 -25.79
C ILE A 93 -7.79 -25.82 -26.83
N GLU A 94 -8.83 -25.26 -27.44
CA GLU A 94 -9.63 -25.93 -28.46
C GLU A 94 -8.81 -26.22 -29.73
N ALA A 95 -8.00 -25.25 -30.18
CA ALA A 95 -7.06 -25.47 -31.28
C ALA A 95 -6.06 -26.60 -30.96
N ASN A 96 -5.49 -26.60 -29.75
CA ASN A 96 -4.55 -27.63 -29.31
C ASN A 96 -5.20 -29.02 -29.22
N LYS A 97 -6.46 -29.12 -28.77
CA LYS A 97 -7.19 -30.39 -28.77
C LYS A 97 -7.33 -30.97 -30.17
N LYS A 98 -7.69 -30.14 -31.15
CA LYS A 98 -7.79 -30.56 -32.57
C LYS A 98 -6.44 -31.06 -33.10
N HIS A 99 -5.34 -30.38 -32.75
CA HIS A 99 -4.00 -30.84 -33.11
C HIS A 99 -3.67 -32.20 -32.49
N ILE A 100 -4.02 -32.41 -31.21
CA ILE A 100 -3.80 -33.70 -30.53
C ILE A 100 -4.64 -34.81 -31.15
N GLU A 101 -5.90 -34.55 -31.50
CA GLU A 101 -6.76 -35.54 -32.16
C GLU A 101 -6.24 -35.92 -33.55
N ALA A 102 -5.81 -34.94 -34.35
CA ALA A 102 -5.17 -35.19 -35.63
C ALA A 102 -3.88 -36.02 -35.46
N PHE A 103 -3.09 -35.71 -34.45
CA PHE A 103 -1.87 -36.48 -34.12
C PHE A 103 -2.20 -37.91 -33.70
N LYS A 104 -3.23 -38.13 -32.88
CA LYS A 104 -3.70 -39.46 -32.48
C LYS A 104 -4.17 -40.28 -33.69
N LEU A 105 -4.89 -39.66 -34.63
CA LEU A 105 -5.37 -40.34 -35.83
C LEU A 105 -4.22 -40.77 -36.75
N LEU A 106 -3.23 -39.88 -36.93
CA LEU A 106 -2.00 -40.19 -37.67
C LEU A 106 -1.19 -41.30 -37.01
N ALA A 107 -1.05 -41.27 -35.68
CA ALA A 107 -0.35 -42.29 -34.92
C ALA A 107 -1.01 -43.68 -35.00
N SER A 108 -2.35 -43.74 -35.02
CA SER A 108 -3.09 -45.02 -35.16
C SER A 108 -2.96 -45.66 -36.54
N ASN A 109 -2.79 -44.87 -37.60
CA ASN A 109 -2.75 -45.36 -38.99
C ASN A 109 -1.36 -45.74 -39.48
N CYS A 110 -0.33 -45.57 -38.65
CA CYS A 110 1.03 -45.60 -39.12
C CYS A 110 1.86 -46.42 -38.11
N GLY A 111 2.10 -47.68 -38.47
CA GLY A 111 2.62 -48.72 -37.56
C GLY A 111 4.04 -48.51 -37.02
N THR A 112 4.71 -47.38 -37.32
CA THR A 112 6.04 -47.02 -36.81
C THR A 112 6.29 -45.50 -36.93
N VAL A 113 5.49 -44.64 -36.28
CA VAL A 113 5.75 -43.18 -36.30
C VAL A 113 6.71 -42.75 -35.20
N PHE A 114 7.98 -43.04 -35.38
CA PHE A 114 9.01 -42.16 -34.82
C PHE A 114 10.05 -41.95 -35.90
N ASP A 115 9.69 -41.14 -36.90
CA ASP A 115 10.68 -40.45 -37.71
C ASP A 115 11.53 -39.57 -36.76
N PRO A 116 12.83 -39.87 -36.59
CA PRO A 116 13.69 -39.16 -35.65
C PRO A 116 13.77 -37.66 -35.90
N GLU A 117 13.51 -37.21 -37.13
CA GLU A 117 13.54 -35.79 -37.49
C GLU A 117 12.32 -35.04 -36.98
N ILE A 118 11.15 -35.68 -37.05
CA ILE A 118 9.90 -35.14 -36.51
C ILE A 118 10.00 -35.05 -34.98
N LEU A 119 10.53 -36.08 -34.30
CA LEU A 119 10.73 -36.06 -32.84
C LEU A 119 11.70 -34.95 -32.39
N LYS A 120 12.82 -34.77 -33.11
CA LYS A 120 13.77 -33.67 -32.83
C LYS A 120 13.12 -32.30 -33.00
N LYS A 121 12.24 -32.13 -33.99
CA LYS A 121 11.52 -30.88 -34.20
C LYS A 121 10.56 -30.58 -33.05
N PHE A 122 9.79 -31.57 -32.59
CA PHE A 122 8.92 -31.44 -31.43
C PHE A 122 9.69 -31.08 -30.14
N LEU A 123 10.81 -31.75 -29.87
CA LEU A 123 11.63 -31.44 -28.69
C LEU A 123 12.18 -30.00 -28.73
N LYS A 124 12.61 -29.53 -29.90
CA LYS A 124 13.04 -28.12 -30.10
C LYS A 124 11.91 -27.13 -29.91
N ASP A 125 10.72 -27.44 -30.41
CA ASP A 125 9.54 -26.60 -30.24
C ASP A 125 9.12 -26.54 -28.76
N GLU A 126 9.12 -27.67 -28.05
CA GLU A 126 8.81 -27.74 -26.62
C GLU A 126 9.84 -26.97 -25.77
N GLU A 127 11.14 -27.08 -26.09
CA GLU A 127 12.21 -26.30 -25.48
C GLU A 127 12.03 -24.79 -25.71
N SER A 128 11.71 -24.39 -26.94
CA SER A 128 11.41 -22.99 -27.30
C SER A 128 10.21 -22.45 -26.52
N GLN A 129 9.15 -23.25 -26.36
CA GLN A 129 8.00 -22.88 -25.54
C GLN A 129 8.39 -22.75 -24.06
N ARG A 130 9.10 -23.73 -23.49
CA ARG A 130 9.61 -23.68 -22.11
C ARG A 130 10.41 -22.41 -21.87
N GLU A 131 11.28 -22.04 -22.80
CA GLU A 131 12.09 -20.83 -22.68
C GLU A 131 11.25 -19.55 -22.72
N LYS A 132 10.25 -19.48 -23.60
CA LYS A 132 9.30 -18.36 -23.64
C LYS A 132 8.54 -18.22 -22.31
N TYR A 133 8.06 -19.31 -21.74
CA TYR A 133 7.38 -19.30 -20.44
C TYR A 133 8.34 -18.89 -19.32
N ARG A 134 9.57 -19.42 -19.29
CA ARG A 134 10.61 -19.06 -18.32
C ARG A 134 10.91 -17.56 -18.36
N LEU A 135 11.08 -16.99 -19.55
CA LEU A 135 11.33 -15.56 -19.73
C LEU A 135 10.15 -14.70 -19.26
N ARG A 136 8.91 -15.11 -19.57
CA ARG A 136 7.69 -14.43 -19.09
C ARG A 136 7.63 -14.43 -17.56
N THR A 137 7.88 -15.56 -16.92
CA THR A 137 7.90 -15.69 -15.45
C THR A 137 9.00 -14.84 -14.82
N MET A 138 10.22 -14.87 -15.37
CA MET A 138 11.31 -14.01 -14.89
C MET A 138 10.97 -12.52 -15.03
N LYS A 139 10.38 -12.11 -16.17
CA LYS A 139 9.97 -10.71 -16.39
C LYS A 139 8.90 -10.27 -15.40
N ALA A 140 7.90 -11.12 -15.13
CA ALA A 140 6.85 -10.85 -14.15
C ALA A 140 7.43 -10.70 -12.73
N ARG A 141 8.34 -11.60 -12.33
CA ARG A 141 9.04 -11.53 -11.04
C ARG A 141 9.82 -10.23 -10.89
N LYS A 142 10.58 -9.82 -11.92
CA LYS A 142 11.34 -8.56 -11.93
C LYS A 142 10.44 -7.32 -11.82
N MET A 143 9.24 -7.36 -12.42
CA MET A 143 8.27 -6.27 -12.29
C MET A 143 7.71 -6.16 -10.86
N LEU A 144 7.38 -7.29 -10.23
CA LEU A 144 6.92 -7.33 -8.85
C LEU A 144 7.99 -6.82 -7.88
N GLN A 145 9.24 -7.25 -8.08
CA GLN A 145 10.38 -6.77 -7.30
C GLN A 145 10.52 -5.25 -7.38
N LYS A 146 10.55 -4.67 -8.60
CA LYS A 146 10.62 -3.22 -8.79
C LYS A 146 9.44 -2.47 -8.16
N ALA A 147 8.24 -3.04 -8.22
CA ALA A 147 7.06 -2.44 -7.59
C ALA A 147 7.15 -2.45 -6.07
N GLN A 148 7.79 -3.48 -5.50
CA GLN A 148 8.03 -3.60 -4.06
C GLN A 148 9.15 -2.69 -3.58
N GLU A 149 10.26 -2.59 -4.33
CA GLU A 149 11.36 -1.65 -4.07
C GLU A 149 10.88 -0.19 -4.04
N LYS A 150 10.00 0.20 -4.98
CA LYS A 150 9.37 1.54 -4.96
C LYS A 150 8.56 1.84 -3.70
N LYS A 151 8.04 0.82 -3.02
CA LYS A 151 7.28 0.97 -1.78
C LYS A 151 8.17 0.97 -0.53
N GLU A 152 9.27 0.23 -0.57
CA GLU A 152 10.16 -0.01 0.59
C GLU A 152 11.33 0.98 0.70
N GLY A 153 11.52 1.89 -0.27
CA GLY A 153 12.65 2.83 -0.29
C GLY A 153 13.93 2.20 -0.84
N ASP A 154 14.88 3.05 -1.25
CA ASP A 154 15.95 2.69 -2.19
C ASP A 154 17.04 1.73 -1.66
N GLN A 155 17.09 1.40 -0.36
CA GLN A 155 18.17 0.56 0.16
C GLN A 155 17.71 -0.38 1.29
N LYS A 156 17.57 -1.66 0.95
CA LYS A 156 17.20 -2.70 1.91
C LYS A 156 18.41 -3.04 2.79
N ALA A 157 18.25 -2.97 4.11
CA ALA A 157 19.33 -3.24 5.07
C ALA A 157 19.99 -4.62 4.85
N TRP A 158 19.20 -5.64 4.50
CA TRP A 158 19.69 -6.99 4.22
C TRP A 158 20.52 -7.12 2.93
N SER A 159 20.48 -6.12 2.04
CA SER A 159 21.27 -6.09 0.79
C SER A 159 22.68 -5.54 1.00
N LEU A 160 23.00 -5.06 2.21
CA LEU A 160 24.28 -4.46 2.56
C LEU A 160 25.10 -5.42 3.42
N CYS A 161 26.42 -5.39 3.23
CA CYS A 161 27.32 -6.02 4.17
C CYS A 161 27.38 -5.21 5.47
N GLU A 162 27.02 -5.80 6.60
CA GLU A 162 27.02 -5.10 7.91
C GLU A 162 28.42 -4.68 8.39
N VAL A 163 29.50 -5.20 7.77
CA VAL A 163 30.88 -4.83 8.11
C VAL A 163 31.34 -3.56 7.38
N CYS A 164 30.97 -3.39 6.10
CA CYS A 164 31.49 -2.30 5.27
C CYS A 164 30.39 -1.42 4.64
N ALA A 165 29.12 -1.71 4.92
CA ALA A 165 27.92 -1.04 4.42
C ALA A 165 27.78 -0.98 2.88
N PHE A 166 28.59 -1.74 2.13
CA PHE A 166 28.46 -1.84 0.68
C PHE A 166 27.41 -2.87 0.27
N GLN A 167 26.70 -2.59 -0.82
CA GLN A 167 25.73 -3.50 -1.41
C GLN A 167 26.39 -4.77 -1.92
N PHE A 168 25.74 -5.90 -1.65
CA PHE A 168 26.13 -7.18 -2.23
C PHE A 168 25.88 -7.20 -3.72
N ALA A 169 26.82 -7.76 -4.47
CA ALA A 169 26.74 -7.91 -5.91
C ALA A 169 27.47 -9.17 -6.34
N ASP A 170 27.14 -9.74 -7.50
CA ASP A 170 27.86 -10.90 -8.05
C ASP A 170 29.18 -10.47 -8.71
N THR A 171 30.02 -9.80 -7.91
CA THR A 171 31.37 -9.37 -8.28
C THR A 171 32.37 -9.96 -7.30
N GLU A 172 33.63 -10.09 -7.71
CA GLU A 172 34.67 -10.70 -6.88
C GLU A 172 34.84 -10.04 -5.51
N LYS A 173 34.54 -8.73 -5.37
CA LYS A 173 34.73 -7.99 -4.11
C LYS A 173 33.48 -7.96 -3.23
N GLN A 174 32.30 -7.87 -3.84
CA GLN A 174 31.02 -7.68 -3.16
C GLN A 174 30.18 -8.96 -3.08
N ALA A 175 30.69 -10.09 -3.60
CA ALA A 175 29.99 -11.37 -3.49
C ALA A 175 29.69 -11.69 -2.02
N PRO A 176 28.41 -11.90 -1.65
CA PRO A 176 28.02 -12.30 -0.30
C PRO A 176 28.45 -13.75 -0.07
N ARG A 177 29.10 -13.99 1.06
CA ARG A 177 29.66 -15.29 1.43
C ARG A 177 29.21 -15.66 2.83
N VAL A 178 28.86 -16.93 3.01
CA VAL A 178 28.29 -17.43 4.26
C VAL A 178 29.38 -18.04 5.14
N LEU A 179 29.45 -17.58 6.40
CA LEU A 179 30.29 -18.16 7.45
C LEU A 179 29.63 -19.41 8.04
N ALA A 180 30.37 -20.23 8.78
CA ALA A 180 29.85 -21.46 9.40
C ALA A 180 28.66 -21.23 10.35
N CYS A 181 28.56 -20.04 10.95
CA CYS A 181 27.42 -19.65 11.79
C CYS A 181 26.20 -19.14 11.01
N GLY A 182 26.29 -19.03 9.68
CA GLY A 182 25.20 -18.54 8.82
C GLY A 182 25.23 -17.03 8.54
N HIS A 183 26.05 -16.25 9.25
CA HIS A 183 26.24 -14.84 8.95
C HIS A 183 26.86 -14.62 7.57
N THR A 184 26.40 -13.58 6.88
CA THR A 184 26.84 -13.27 5.51
C THR A 184 27.64 -11.98 5.46
N ILE A 185 28.83 -12.03 4.88
CA ILE A 185 29.72 -10.88 4.67
C ILE A 185 30.29 -10.89 3.25
N CYS A 186 30.77 -9.75 2.75
CA CYS A 186 31.31 -9.69 1.39
C CYS A 186 32.71 -10.29 1.30
N GLN A 187 33.09 -10.77 0.10
CA GLN A 187 34.41 -11.36 -0.14
C GLN A 187 35.56 -10.45 0.31
N SER A 188 35.48 -9.15 0.05
CA SER A 188 36.53 -8.20 0.46
C SER A 188 36.70 -8.11 1.99
N CYS A 189 35.63 -8.24 2.76
CA CYS A 189 35.69 -8.33 4.23
C CYS A 189 36.26 -9.66 4.71
N ILE A 190 35.95 -10.77 4.02
CA ILE A 190 36.54 -12.09 4.29
C ILE A 190 38.06 -12.05 4.14
N ILE A 191 38.56 -11.49 3.05
CA ILE A 191 40.00 -11.40 2.78
C ILE A 191 40.69 -10.61 3.91
N LYS A 192 40.10 -9.49 4.34
CA LYS A 192 40.64 -8.68 5.46
C LYS A 192 40.64 -9.44 6.78
N LEU A 193 39.59 -10.19 7.09
CA LEU A 193 39.50 -10.98 8.33
C LEU A 193 40.46 -12.16 8.32
N ALA A 194 40.60 -12.85 7.19
CA ALA A 194 41.51 -13.97 7.06
C ALA A 194 42.99 -13.55 7.13
N ALA A 195 43.33 -12.35 6.65
CA ALA A 195 44.67 -11.80 6.81
C ALA A 195 45.07 -11.59 8.29
N GLN A 196 44.10 -11.41 9.19
CA GLN A 196 44.36 -11.23 10.62
C GLN A 196 44.59 -12.57 11.35
N THR A 197 43.95 -13.64 10.88
CA THR A 197 44.05 -14.97 11.48
C THR A 197 44.19 -16.05 10.40
N PRO A 198 45.42 -16.46 10.05
CA PRO A 198 45.65 -17.51 9.07
C PRO A 198 44.93 -18.82 9.42
N GLY A 199 44.32 -19.47 8.42
CA GLY A 199 43.61 -20.75 8.57
C GLY A 199 42.27 -20.71 9.32
N LYS A 200 41.81 -19.54 9.78
CA LYS A 200 40.57 -19.42 10.56
C LYS A 200 39.97 -18.02 10.48
N ILE A 201 38.68 -17.91 10.19
CA ILE A 201 37.96 -16.63 10.23
C ILE A 201 37.04 -16.62 11.44
N LYS A 202 37.16 -15.61 12.30
CA LYS A 202 36.19 -15.36 13.37
C LYS A 202 35.10 -14.45 12.86
N CYS A 203 33.86 -14.88 13.01
CA CYS A 203 32.71 -14.05 12.68
C CYS A 203 32.72 -12.75 13.50
N PRO A 204 32.50 -11.56 12.89
CA PRO A 204 32.49 -10.30 13.61
C PRO A 204 31.26 -10.14 14.53
N PHE A 205 30.20 -10.93 14.32
CA PHE A 205 28.93 -10.80 15.03
C PHE A 205 28.86 -11.71 16.27
N ASP A 206 29.20 -12.99 16.11
CA ASP A 206 29.05 -14.02 17.16
C ASP A 206 30.38 -14.71 17.54
N ARG A 207 31.49 -14.33 16.89
CA ARG A 207 32.84 -14.88 17.09
C ARG A 207 32.98 -16.38 16.81
N VAL A 208 31.95 -17.02 16.25
CA VAL A 208 32.01 -18.40 15.78
C VAL A 208 33.04 -18.49 14.66
N SER A 209 33.78 -19.59 14.66
CA SER A 209 34.94 -19.76 13.81
C SER A 209 34.63 -20.58 12.57
N THR A 210 35.01 -20.05 11.42
CA THR A 210 34.92 -20.73 10.12
C THR A 210 36.33 -21.11 9.69
N HIS A 211 36.58 -22.41 9.58
CA HIS A 211 37.86 -22.92 9.06
C HIS A 211 37.79 -23.01 7.54
N TRP A 212 38.90 -22.69 6.88
CA TRP A 212 39.04 -22.80 5.43
C TRP A 212 40.36 -23.50 5.12
N SER A 213 40.39 -24.25 4.02
CA SER A 213 41.57 -25.02 3.63
C SER A 213 42.49 -24.17 2.76
N ASP A 214 43.73 -23.94 3.22
CA ASP A 214 44.82 -23.21 2.55
C ASP A 214 45.31 -23.81 1.20
N ARG A 215 44.58 -24.78 0.63
CA ARG A 215 45.05 -25.49 -0.57
C ARG A 215 44.96 -24.65 -1.85
N GLU A 216 44.21 -23.56 -1.85
CA GLU A 216 44.12 -22.63 -2.97
C GLU A 216 44.13 -21.20 -2.43
N ILE A 217 44.78 -20.29 -3.16
CA ILE A 217 45.00 -18.87 -2.81
C ILE A 217 43.67 -18.10 -2.64
N ASP A 218 42.55 -18.70 -3.05
CA ASP A 218 41.21 -18.17 -2.94
C ASP A 218 40.43 -18.77 -1.76
N ILE A 219 40.10 -17.93 -0.79
CA ILE A 219 39.17 -18.26 0.30
C ILE A 219 37.77 -18.45 -0.31
N CYS A 220 37.47 -19.68 -0.71
CA CYS A 220 36.22 -20.07 -1.36
C CYS A 220 35.15 -20.48 -0.35
N LEU A 221 34.59 -19.52 0.38
CA LEU A 221 33.35 -19.72 1.13
C LEU A 221 32.14 -19.77 0.18
N GLN A 222 31.06 -20.45 0.56
CA GLN A 222 29.88 -20.57 -0.30
C GLN A 222 29.24 -19.19 -0.56
N LYS A 223 28.89 -18.89 -1.82
CA LYS A 223 28.14 -17.69 -2.16
C LYS A 223 26.71 -17.79 -1.61
N ASN A 224 26.21 -16.71 -1.03
CA ASN A 224 24.80 -16.59 -0.70
C ASN A 224 24.01 -16.18 -1.97
N LEU A 225 23.63 -17.16 -2.79
CA LEU A 225 22.90 -16.92 -4.04
C LEU A 225 21.52 -16.29 -3.81
N THR A 226 20.94 -16.45 -2.62
CA THR A 226 19.66 -15.85 -2.27
C THR A 226 19.78 -14.34 -2.23
N LEU A 227 20.84 -13.78 -1.62
CA LEU A 227 21.09 -12.34 -1.60
C LEU A 227 21.46 -11.74 -2.96
N LEU A 228 21.85 -12.57 -3.94
CA LEU A 228 22.16 -12.14 -5.31
C LEU A 228 20.96 -12.18 -6.27
N HIS A 229 19.91 -12.94 -5.93
CA HIS A 229 18.74 -13.17 -6.81
C HIS A 229 17.39 -12.81 -6.16
N LEU A 230 17.43 -12.08 -5.04
CA LEU A 230 16.28 -11.49 -4.36
C LEU A 230 15.93 -10.12 -4.95
#